data_AF-A0A8X6MTM9-F1
#
_entry.id   AF-A0A8X6MTM9-F1
#
_cell.length_a   1.000
_cell.length_b   1.000
_cell.length_c   1.000
_cell.angle_alpha   90.00
_cell.angle_beta   90.00
_cell.angle_gamma   90.00
#
_symmetry.space_group_name_H-M   'P 1'
#
loop_
_entity.id
_entity.type
_entity.pdbx_description
1 polymer ?
#
loop_
_entity_poly.entity_id
_entity_poly.type
_entity_poly.pdbx_seq_one_letter_code
_entity_poly.pdbx_strand_id
1 'polypeptide(L)'
;MEVSYLSAGKQLPSNNELIPLTLCYDNSRKIRVGGRLKNSILPELQKHPILLSKSNHAVNLIITNYQLKLLRDGPQLLQAALGEKFWSFSVRDAVRKVLRRCIPRFRNHPRFTKQIMGYLPEFEPLLYSNELVLTSPAHS
;
A
#
# COMPACT_ATOMS: atom_id res chain seq x y z
N MET A 1 -22.24 14.09 -16.14
CA MET A 1 -23.26 13.83 -17.19
C MET A 1 -23.69 12.36 -17.20
N GLU A 2 -22.87 11.46 -16.71
CA GLU A 2 -23.03 10.01 -16.74
C GLU A 2 -24.10 9.52 -15.76
N VAL A 3 -24.20 10.18 -14.60
CA VAL A 3 -25.21 9.88 -13.58
C VAL A 3 -26.62 10.02 -14.14
N SER A 4 -26.90 11.05 -14.94
CA SER A 4 -28.24 11.29 -15.50
C SER A 4 -28.66 10.27 -16.55
N TYR A 5 -27.73 9.72 -17.34
CA TYR A 5 -28.03 8.63 -18.27
C TYR A 5 -28.35 7.34 -17.52
N LEU A 6 -27.49 6.97 -16.57
CA LEU A 6 -27.63 5.72 -15.82
C LEU A 6 -28.83 5.75 -14.86
N SER A 7 -29.15 6.90 -14.24
CA SER A 7 -30.35 7.05 -13.42
C SER A 7 -31.64 6.94 -14.25
N ALA A 8 -31.59 7.29 -15.54
CA ALA A 8 -32.70 7.17 -16.48
C ALA A 8 -32.74 5.80 -17.18
N GLY A 9 -31.86 4.85 -16.82
CA GLY A 9 -31.76 3.53 -17.46
C GLY A 9 -31.26 3.57 -18.91
N LYS A 10 -30.68 4.70 -19.35
CA LYS A 10 -30.17 4.88 -20.71
C LYS A 10 -28.72 4.43 -20.81
N GLN A 11 -28.34 3.92 -21.98
CA GLN A 11 -26.95 3.59 -22.28
C GLN A 11 -26.10 4.85 -22.40
N LEU A 12 -24.82 4.74 -22.03
CA LEU A 12 -23.86 5.83 -22.17
C LEU A 12 -23.54 6.10 -23.66
N PRO A 13 -23.20 7.34 -24.02
CA PRO A 13 -22.78 7.67 -25.38
C PRO A 13 -21.54 6.85 -25.78
N SER A 14 -21.43 6.50 -27.06
CA SER A 14 -20.38 5.61 -27.61
C SER A 14 -18.94 6.06 -27.39
N ASN A 15 -18.71 7.35 -27.10
CA ASN A 15 -17.39 7.92 -26.82
C ASN A 15 -16.99 7.90 -25.32
N ASN A 16 -17.71 7.14 -24.49
CA ASN A 16 -17.49 7.18 -23.05
C ASN A 16 -16.51 6.09 -22.57
N GLU A 17 -15.47 6.46 -21.82
CA GLU A 17 -14.46 5.54 -21.25
C GLU A 17 -15.09 4.44 -20.35
N LEU A 18 -16.33 4.65 -19.89
CA LEU A 18 -17.03 3.77 -18.95
C LEU A 18 -17.85 2.64 -19.59
N ILE A 19 -18.03 2.64 -20.92
CA ILE A 19 -18.77 1.59 -21.65
C ILE A 19 -18.30 0.17 -21.33
N PRO A 20 -16.98 -0.15 -21.32
CA PRO A 20 -16.52 -1.52 -21.05
C PRO A 20 -16.79 -2.01 -19.62
N LEU A 21 -17.21 -1.13 -18.70
CA LEU A 21 -17.37 -1.47 -17.27
C LEU A 21 -18.76 -2.00 -16.88
N THR A 22 -19.67 -2.20 -17.84
CA THR A 22 -21.05 -2.70 -17.58
C THR A 22 -21.66 -2.01 -16.35
N LEU A 23 -21.85 -0.69 -16.42
CA LEU A 23 -22.26 0.11 -15.27
C LEU A 23 -23.74 -0.10 -14.91
N CYS A 24 -24.02 -0.05 -13.60
CA CYS A 24 -25.36 -0.13 -13.03
C CYS A 24 -25.60 1.05 -12.07
N TYR A 25 -26.82 1.58 -12.06
CA TYR A 25 -27.24 2.57 -11.07
C TYR A 25 -27.98 1.89 -9.93
N ASP A 26 -27.45 2.03 -8.71
CA ASP A 26 -28.00 1.43 -7.51
C ASP A 26 -29.05 2.35 -6.85
N ASN A 27 -30.00 1.76 -6.11
CA ASN A 27 -31.02 2.44 -5.31
C ASN A 27 -30.42 3.46 -4.33
N SER A 28 -29.17 3.23 -3.92
CA SER A 28 -28.37 4.15 -3.10
C SER A 28 -27.83 5.37 -3.85
N ARG A 29 -28.31 5.66 -5.07
CA ARG A 29 -27.84 6.74 -5.96
C ARG A 29 -26.35 6.68 -6.31
N LYS A 30 -25.80 5.47 -6.38
CA LYS A 30 -24.37 5.21 -6.65
C LYS A 30 -24.23 4.43 -7.95
N ILE A 31 -23.18 4.73 -8.70
CA ILE A 31 -22.80 3.95 -9.88
C ILE A 31 -21.96 2.77 -9.41
N ARG A 32 -22.31 1.56 -9.86
CA ARG A 32 -21.59 0.32 -9.59
C ARG A 32 -21.12 -0.32 -10.88
N VAL A 33 -20.06 -1.11 -10.77
CA VAL A 33 -19.45 -1.86 -11.88
C VAL A 33 -19.97 -3.29 -11.87
N GLY A 34 -20.44 -3.77 -13.03
CA GLY A 34 -21.05 -5.09 -13.20
C GLY A 34 -20.20 -6.09 -13.97
N GLY A 35 -20.77 -7.28 -14.19
CA GLY A 35 -20.25 -8.26 -15.15
C GLY A 35 -19.49 -9.43 -14.53
N ARG A 36 -18.17 -9.25 -14.29
CA ARG A 36 -17.23 -10.38 -14.11
C ARG A 36 -17.54 -11.31 -12.92
N LEU A 37 -18.12 -10.78 -11.85
CA LEU A 37 -18.41 -11.53 -10.62
C LEU A 37 -19.89 -11.88 -10.44
N LYS A 38 -20.73 -11.68 -11.46
CA LYS A 38 -22.19 -11.87 -11.38
C LYS A 38 -22.60 -13.24 -10.83
N ASN A 39 -21.90 -14.30 -11.23
CA ASN A 39 -22.22 -15.69 -10.86
C ASN A 39 -21.43 -16.19 -9.64
N SER A 40 -20.68 -15.33 -8.95
CA SER A 40 -19.91 -15.75 -7.77
C SER A 40 -20.81 -15.92 -6.53
N ILE A 41 -20.32 -16.62 -5.51
CA ILE A 41 -21.01 -16.80 -4.21
C ILE A 41 -20.80 -15.57 -3.30
N LEU A 42 -20.09 -14.54 -3.78
CA LEU A 42 -19.78 -13.34 -3.01
C LEU A 42 -21.03 -12.51 -2.68
N PRO A 43 -20.99 -11.70 -1.61
CA PRO A 43 -22.03 -10.72 -1.34
C PRO A 43 -22.23 -9.75 -2.51
N GLU A 44 -23.47 -9.34 -2.76
CA GLU A 44 -23.83 -8.41 -3.85
C GLU A 44 -23.00 -7.11 -3.84
N LEU A 45 -22.68 -6.60 -2.66
CA LEU A 45 -21.84 -5.40 -2.50
C LEU A 45 -20.41 -5.58 -3.05
N GLN A 46 -19.87 -6.79 -2.97
CA GLN A 46 -18.52 -7.13 -3.43
C GLN A 46 -18.51 -7.57 -4.89
N LYS A 47 -19.60 -8.18 -5.36
CA LYS A 47 -19.83 -8.46 -6.79
C LYS A 47 -19.92 -7.19 -7.63
N HIS A 48 -20.52 -6.15 -7.04
CA HIS A 48 -20.82 -4.89 -7.70
C HIS A 48 -20.18 -3.71 -6.96
N PRO A 49 -18.85 -3.55 -7.05
CA PRO A 49 -18.13 -2.48 -6.35
C PRO A 49 -18.57 -1.11 -6.87
N ILE A 50 -18.50 -0.10 -5.99
CA ILE A 50 -18.87 1.27 -6.29
C ILE A 50 -17.80 1.89 -7.19
N LEU A 51 -18.21 2.48 -8.31
CA LEU A 51 -17.31 3.20 -9.20
C LEU A 51 -16.84 4.50 -8.53
N LEU A 52 -15.53 4.60 -8.32
CA LEU A 52 -14.87 5.84 -7.93
C LEU A 52 -14.39 6.56 -9.20
N SER A 53 -14.87 7.79 -9.38
CA SER A 53 -14.39 8.67 -10.44
C SER A 53 -12.87 8.92 -10.33
N LYS A 54 -12.23 9.20 -11.48
CA LYS A 54 -10.80 9.49 -11.60
C LYS A 54 -10.42 10.60 -10.60
N SER A 55 -9.54 10.25 -9.66
CA SER A 55 -8.78 11.16 -8.76
C SER A 55 -9.53 12.37 -8.18
N ASN A 56 -10.76 12.20 -7.69
CA ASN A 56 -11.45 13.25 -6.94
C ASN A 56 -10.93 13.35 -5.50
N HIS A 57 -11.11 14.52 -4.87
CA HIS A 57 -10.73 14.76 -3.47
C HIS A 57 -11.32 13.69 -2.51
N ALA A 58 -12.57 13.30 -2.74
CA ALA A 58 -13.24 12.23 -1.98
C ALA A 58 -12.49 10.89 -2.04
N VAL A 59 -11.94 10.51 -3.19
CA VAL A 59 -11.16 9.27 -3.33
C VAL A 59 -9.90 9.32 -2.48
N ASN A 60 -9.21 10.46 -2.47
CA ASN A 60 -8.02 10.64 -1.63
C ASN A 60 -8.38 10.54 -0.13
N LEU A 61 -9.52 11.11 0.29
CA LEU A 61 -9.99 11.02 1.67
C LEU A 61 -10.31 9.56 2.06
N ILE A 62 -11.00 8.82 1.20
CA ILE A 62 -11.29 7.40 1.43
C ILE A 62 -9.98 6.61 1.58
N ILE A 63 -9.05 6.74 0.63
CA ILE A 63 -7.75 6.07 0.67
C ILE A 63 -6.98 6.44 1.94
N THR A 64 -6.99 7.72 2.32
CA THR A 64 -6.29 8.20 3.54
C THR A 64 -6.88 7.56 4.80
N ASN A 65 -8.21 7.47 4.91
CA ASN A 65 -8.87 6.83 6.04
C ASN A 65 -8.48 5.35 6.15
N TYR A 66 -8.54 4.60 5.04
CA TYR A 66 -8.11 3.20 5.03
C TYR A 66 -6.62 3.05 5.33
N GLN A 67 -5.78 3.94 4.81
CA GLN A 67 -4.34 3.93 5.08
C GLN A 67 -4.04 4.17 6.56
N LEU A 68 -4.76 5.07 7.24
CA LEU A 68 -4.60 5.30 8.68
C LEU A 68 -5.05 4.10 9.53
N LYS A 69 -6.00 3.31 9.04
CA LYS A 69 -6.44 2.07 9.69
C LYS A 69 -5.47 0.90 9.46
N LEU A 70 -4.90 0.82 8.27
CA LEU A 70 -4.05 -0.29 7.80
C LEU A 70 -2.56 0.08 7.76
N LEU A 71 -2.12 1.03 8.61
CA LEU A 71 -0.80 1.66 8.58
C LEU A 71 0.37 0.67 8.49
N ARG A 72 0.22 -0.53 9.05
CA ARG A 72 1.25 -1.57 9.14
C ARG A 72 1.30 -2.51 7.94
N ASP A 73 0.17 -2.70 7.25
CA ASP A 73 -0.03 -3.88 6.40
C ASP A 73 0.34 -3.64 4.93
N GLY A 74 1.07 -2.56 4.67
CA GLY A 74 1.63 -2.26 3.36
C GLY A 74 0.59 -1.86 2.29
N PRO A 75 1.07 -1.58 1.07
CA PRO A 75 0.23 -1.05 -0.01
C PRO A 75 -0.69 -2.09 -0.65
N GLN A 76 -0.34 -3.38 -0.55
CA GLN A 76 -1.08 -4.48 -1.16
C GLN A 76 -2.39 -4.74 -0.40
N LEU A 77 -2.34 -4.81 0.94
CA LEU A 77 -3.56 -4.97 1.73
C LEU A 77 -4.51 -3.79 1.53
N LEU A 78 -3.97 -2.56 1.50
CA LEU A 78 -4.77 -1.37 1.23
C LEU A 78 -5.50 -1.46 -0.13
N GLN A 79 -4.82 -1.93 -1.18
CA GLN A 79 -5.43 -2.12 -2.49
C GLN A 79 -6.52 -3.20 -2.47
N ALA A 80 -6.29 -4.32 -1.78
CA ALA A 80 -7.26 -5.39 -1.64
C ALA A 80 -8.52 -4.91 -0.89
N ALA A 81 -8.33 -4.28 0.28
CA ALA A 81 -9.42 -3.76 1.10
C ALA A 81 -10.25 -2.68 0.37
N LEU A 82 -9.60 -1.84 -0.44
CA LEU A 82 -10.32 -0.89 -1.30
C LEU A 82 -11.06 -1.60 -2.43
N GLY A 83 -10.44 -2.60 -3.07
CA GLY A 83 -10.99 -3.35 -4.19
C GLY A 83 -12.26 -4.15 -3.85
N GLU A 84 -12.43 -4.55 -2.59
CA GLU A 84 -13.65 -5.23 -2.13
C GLU A 84 -14.91 -4.37 -2.24
N LYS A 85 -14.78 -3.05 -2.09
CA LYS A 85 -15.92 -2.12 -2.03
C LYS A 85 -15.94 -1.12 -3.18
N PHE A 86 -14.78 -0.84 -3.77
CA PHE A 86 -14.59 0.25 -4.71
C PHE A 86 -13.84 -0.21 -5.95
N TRP A 87 -14.28 0.31 -7.09
CA TRP A 87 -13.63 0.13 -8.38
C TRP A 87 -13.10 1.48 -8.89
N SER A 88 -11.85 1.53 -9.33
CA SER A 88 -11.31 2.70 -10.04
C SER A 88 -10.31 2.27 -11.11
N PHE A 89 -10.30 2.98 -12.25
CA PHE A 89 -9.34 2.75 -13.34
C PHE A 89 -7.87 2.85 -12.90
N SER A 90 -7.60 3.59 -11.82
CA SER A 90 -6.24 3.84 -11.33
C SER A 90 -6.19 3.82 -9.80
N VAL A 91 -6.86 2.84 -9.16
CA VAL A 91 -6.75 2.65 -7.69
C VAL A 91 -5.29 2.57 -7.28
N ARG A 92 -4.46 1.85 -8.05
CA ARG A 92 -3.04 1.67 -7.74
C ARG A 92 -2.27 2.98 -7.67
N ASP A 93 -2.46 3.88 -8.63
CA ASP A 93 -1.70 5.14 -8.65
C ASP A 93 -2.25 6.16 -7.66
N ALA A 94 -3.57 6.20 -7.47
CA ALA A 94 -4.19 6.99 -6.41
C ALA A 94 -3.67 6.56 -5.03
N VAL A 95 -3.64 5.25 -4.77
CA VAL A 95 -3.08 4.67 -3.54
C VAL A 95 -1.60 5.05 -3.39
N ARG A 96 -0.77 4.83 -4.42
CA ARG A 96 0.66 5.24 -4.37
C ARG A 96 0.84 6.73 -4.08
N LYS A 97 0.02 7.60 -4.68
CA LYS A 97 0.10 9.05 -4.50
C LYS A 97 -0.21 9.46 -3.05
N VAL A 98 -1.26 8.91 -2.44
CA VAL A 98 -1.61 9.17 -1.04
C VAL A 98 -0.53 8.62 -0.11
N LEU A 99 -0.06 7.40 -0.37
CA LEU A 99 0.96 6.74 0.43
C LEU A 99 2.30 7.49 0.46
N ARG A 100 2.72 8.10 -0.64
CA ARG A 100 3.95 8.91 -0.70
C ARG A 100 3.89 10.17 0.16
N ARG A 101 2.69 10.70 0.42
CA ARG A 101 2.47 11.92 1.23
C ARG A 101 2.21 11.61 2.71
N CYS A 102 2.14 10.33 3.08
CA CYS A 102 1.77 9.90 4.42
C CYS A 102 2.98 9.93 5.37
N ILE A 103 3.05 10.96 6.21
CA ILE A 103 4.12 11.13 7.23
C ILE A 103 4.14 9.97 8.25
N PRO A 104 3.01 9.53 8.84
CA PRO A 104 3.01 8.41 9.80
C PRO A 104 3.62 7.14 9.22
N ARG A 105 3.31 6.83 7.95
CA ARG A 105 3.88 5.67 7.28
C ARG A 105 5.38 5.81 7.07
N PHE A 106 5.84 6.99 6.63
CA PHE A 106 7.26 7.25 6.45
C PHE A 106 8.06 7.04 7.75
N ARG A 107 7.50 7.50 8.88
CA ARG A 107 8.09 7.31 10.21
C ARG A 107 8.09 5.84 10.66
N ASN A 108 7.02 5.11 10.40
CA ASN A 108 6.86 3.73 10.88
C ASN A 108 7.47 2.67 9.97
N HIS A 109 7.88 3.03 8.75
CA HIS A 109 8.46 2.11 7.79
C HIS A 109 9.75 2.69 7.16
N PRO A 110 10.79 2.91 7.99
CA PRO A 110 12.06 3.44 7.51
C PRO A 110 12.66 2.51 6.46
N ARG A 111 13.26 3.08 5.43
CA ARG A 111 14.09 2.32 4.49
C ARG A 111 15.47 2.19 5.11
N PHE A 112 15.83 0.98 5.52
CA PHE A 112 17.20 0.71 5.95
C PHE A 112 18.13 0.92 4.75
N THR A 113 19.14 1.75 4.93
CA THR A 113 20.27 1.79 4.01
C THR A 113 21.06 0.50 4.17
N LYS A 114 21.71 0.03 3.11
CA LYS A 114 22.67 -1.05 3.25
C LYS A 114 23.85 -0.50 4.05
N GLN A 115 24.03 -0.93 5.28
CA GLN A 115 25.22 -0.62 6.04
C GLN A 115 26.41 -1.29 5.35
N ILE A 116 27.40 -0.48 4.95
CA ILE A 116 28.69 -1.01 4.52
C ILE A 116 29.44 -1.36 5.81
N MET A 117 29.71 -2.64 6.03
CA MET A 117 30.56 -3.06 7.13
C MET A 117 31.98 -2.58 6.83
N GLY A 118 32.56 -1.79 7.73
CA GLY A 118 33.95 -1.40 7.64
C GLY A 118 34.86 -2.63 7.73
N TYR A 119 36.08 -2.51 7.21
CA TYR A 119 37.09 -3.55 7.40
C TYR A 119 37.37 -3.74 8.89
N LEU A 120 37.36 -4.98 9.34
CA LEU A 120 37.80 -5.33 10.69
C LEU A 120 39.30 -5.01 10.78
N PRO A 121 39.76 -4.19 11.75
CA PRO A 121 41.18 -3.92 11.90
C PRO A 121 41.93 -5.22 12.14
N GLU A 122 43.16 -5.29 11.62
CA GLU A 122 44.04 -6.43 11.82
C GLU A 122 44.30 -6.58 13.32
N PHE A 123 44.17 -7.81 13.82
CA PHE A 123 44.44 -8.11 15.22
C PHE A 123 45.92 -7.88 15.47
N GLU A 124 46.29 -6.75 16.07
CA GLU A 124 47.61 -6.53 16.65
C GLU A 124 47.59 -7.05 18.09
N PRO A 125 48.10 -8.25 18.37
CA PRO A 125 48.34 -8.65 19.75
C PRO A 125 49.39 -7.70 20.30
N LEU A 126 48.96 -6.78 21.18
CA LEU A 126 49.87 -6.09 22.06
C LEU A 126 50.75 -7.17 22.70
N LEU A 127 52.06 -7.03 22.52
CA LEU A 127 53.07 -7.82 23.21
C LEU A 127 52.81 -7.68 24.71
N TYR A 128 52.00 -8.57 25.26
CA TYR A 128 52.01 -8.89 26.67
C TYR A 128 53.32 -9.63 26.88
N SER A 129 54.39 -8.86 27.04
CA SER A 129 55.69 -9.36 27.49
C SER A 129 55.48 -10.00 28.85
N ASN A 130 55.25 -11.31 28.83
CA ASN A 130 55.40 -12.18 29.97
C ASN A 130 56.89 -12.24 30.33
N GLU A 131 57.42 -11.18 30.92
CA GLU A 131 58.64 -11.31 31.73
C GLU A 131 58.25 -11.78 33.13
N LEU A 132 57.87 -13.05 33.22
CA LEU A 132 57.97 -13.81 34.46
C LEU A 132 59.43 -14.27 34.59
N VAL A 133 60.31 -13.38 35.05
CA VAL A 133 61.63 -13.81 35.54
C VAL A 133 61.49 -14.20 37.00
N LEU A 134 61.24 -15.50 37.24
CA LEU A 134 61.50 -16.16 38.51
C LEU A 134 62.66 -17.13 38.32
N THR A 135 63.87 -16.76 38.73
CA THR A 135 64.90 -17.73 39.19
C THR A 135 65.88 -17.11 40.20
N SER A 136 65.65 -17.46 41.47
CA SER A 136 66.59 -17.75 42.59
C SER A 136 67.66 -16.75 43.06
N PRO A 137 67.76 -16.45 44.37
CA PRO A 137 68.97 -15.93 44.98
C PRO A 137 69.93 -17.08 45.27
N ALA A 138 71.18 -16.97 44.80
CA ALA A 138 72.28 -17.82 45.26
C ALA A 138 73.05 -17.10 46.35
N HIS A 139 73.21 -17.81 47.47
CA HIS A 139 74.05 -17.53 48.62
C HIS A 139 75.50 -17.16 48.24
N SER A 140 76.07 -16.16 48.93
CA SER A 140 77.42 -16.16 49.55
C SER A 140 77.61 -14.88 50.35
#